data_AF-K9UMN5-F1
#
_entry.id   AF-K9UMN5-F1
#
_cell.length_a   1.000
_cell.length_b   1.000
_cell.length_c   1.000
_cell.angle_alpha   90.00
_cell.angle_beta   90.00
_cell.angle_gamma   90.00
#
_symmetry.space_group_name_H-M   'P 1'
#
loop_
_entity.id
_entity.type
_entity.pdbx_description
1 polymer ?
#
loop_
_entity_poly.entity_id
_entity_poly.type
_entity_poly.pdbx_seq_one_letter_code
_entity_poly.pdbx_strand_id
1 'polypeptide(L)'
;MTCEFDHLFICTDLGASVAARLVALGLVEGSANTHPGQGTANRRFFFDNAMLELLWVDNEAAAYSPPIARTRLWERWLNRTNGACPFGICLRPVPSEEGSVAFSSWAYHPPYLPTTVAIAVGTNSENLTEPMLFQISFGQRPDGYIAQKAQPLNHPLGIREITRVELVTPYADRLSPELQTLVETDRIELRSGTEYIIELGFDGEGKGQQLDLRSELPLILSW
;
A
#
# COMPACT_ATOMS: atom_id res chain seq x y z
N MET A 1 0.70 -15.62 12.25
CA MET A 1 1.40 -14.32 12.32
C MET A 1 0.46 -13.27 12.92
N THR A 2 1.01 -12.32 13.66
CA THR A 2 0.34 -11.37 14.58
C THR A 2 -0.10 -10.05 13.94
N CYS A 3 -0.09 -10.00 12.60
CA CYS A 3 -0.37 -8.79 11.83
C CYS A 3 -1.45 -9.05 10.79
N GLU A 4 -2.11 -7.98 10.37
CA GLU A 4 -3.09 -7.95 9.30
C GLU A 4 -2.72 -6.87 8.28
N PHE A 5 -3.23 -7.01 7.06
CA PHE A 5 -3.03 -6.06 5.97
C PHE A 5 -3.68 -4.73 6.33
N ASP A 6 -2.89 -3.65 6.28
CA ASP A 6 -3.35 -2.30 6.58
C ASP A 6 -3.70 -1.51 5.34
N HIS A 7 -2.73 -1.38 4.44
CA HIS A 7 -2.95 -0.70 3.17
C HIS A 7 -1.95 -1.10 2.12
N LEU A 8 -2.35 -0.86 0.88
CA LEU A 8 -1.49 -0.87 -0.30
C LEU A 8 -1.31 0.57 -0.74
N PHE A 9 -0.08 0.98 -1.01
CA PHE A 9 0.17 2.12 -1.88
C PHE A 9 0.59 1.67 -3.28
N ILE A 10 0.15 2.41 -4.29
CA ILE A 10 0.60 2.28 -5.68
C ILE A 10 1.16 3.63 -6.14
N CYS A 11 2.40 3.64 -6.63
CA CYS A 11 3.00 4.81 -7.22
C CYS A 11 2.27 5.21 -8.52
N THR A 12 1.85 6.47 -8.62
CA THR A 12 1.12 7.01 -9.78
C THR A 12 1.82 8.21 -10.39
N ASP A 13 1.31 8.71 -11.52
CA ASP A 13 1.64 10.06 -11.99
C ASP A 13 1.23 11.13 -10.97
N LEU A 14 1.81 12.33 -11.12
CA LEU A 14 1.53 13.51 -10.30
C LEU A 14 0.01 13.77 -10.21
N GLY A 15 -0.50 13.81 -8.98
CA GLY A 15 -1.93 14.06 -8.70
C GLY A 15 -2.86 12.87 -8.91
N ALA A 16 -2.35 11.70 -9.32
CA ALA A 16 -3.11 10.46 -9.45
C ALA A 16 -4.44 10.62 -10.20
N SER A 17 -4.40 11.12 -11.44
CA SER A 17 -5.62 11.36 -12.25
C SER A 17 -6.49 10.11 -12.42
N VAL A 18 -5.86 8.92 -12.41
CA VAL A 18 -6.54 7.62 -12.48
C VAL A 18 -7.56 7.39 -11.36
N ALA A 19 -7.46 8.07 -10.21
CA ALA A 19 -8.50 7.99 -9.19
C ALA A 19 -9.88 8.47 -9.68
N ALA A 20 -9.96 9.28 -10.74
CA ALA A 20 -11.24 9.63 -11.36
C ALA A 20 -11.99 8.39 -11.90
N ARG A 21 -11.27 7.34 -12.35
CA ARG A 21 -11.88 6.08 -12.79
C ARG A 21 -12.45 5.29 -11.62
N LEU A 22 -11.74 5.27 -10.50
CA LEU A 22 -12.20 4.66 -9.26
C LEU A 22 -13.46 5.36 -8.73
N VAL A 23 -13.50 6.70 -8.77
CA VAL A 23 -14.68 7.48 -8.40
C VAL A 23 -15.85 7.22 -9.37
N ALA A 24 -15.59 7.18 -10.68
CA ALA A 24 -16.62 6.89 -11.68
C ALA A 24 -17.21 5.47 -11.53
N LEU A 25 -16.44 4.51 -11.02
CA LEU A 25 -16.90 3.17 -10.67
C LEU A 25 -17.85 3.17 -9.44
N GLY A 26 -17.81 4.23 -8.63
CA GLY A 26 -18.60 4.33 -7.40
C GLY A 26 -17.77 4.08 -6.14
N LEU A 27 -16.46 4.24 -6.18
CA LEU A 27 -15.65 4.44 -4.97
C LEU A 27 -15.75 5.90 -4.50
N VAL A 28 -15.55 6.10 -3.20
CA VAL A 28 -15.61 7.41 -2.56
C VAL A 28 -14.24 7.70 -1.97
N GLU A 29 -13.66 8.84 -2.33
CA GLU A 29 -12.37 9.26 -1.78
C GLU A 29 -12.51 9.64 -0.31
N GLY A 30 -11.56 9.16 0.49
CA GLY A 30 -11.34 9.65 1.83
C GLY A 30 -10.47 10.90 1.86
N SER A 31 -10.07 11.28 3.06
CA SER A 31 -9.12 12.40 3.23
C SER A 31 -7.82 12.12 2.49
N ALA A 32 -7.25 13.11 1.81
CA ALA A 32 -5.90 13.04 1.24
C ALA A 32 -4.83 13.43 2.29
N ASN A 33 -3.58 13.10 2.03
CA ASN A 33 -2.42 13.59 2.77
C ASN A 33 -1.38 14.17 1.81
N THR A 34 -0.68 15.20 2.29
CA THR A 34 0.70 15.52 1.89
C THR A 34 1.61 15.08 3.03
N HIS A 35 2.82 14.60 2.73
CA HIS A 35 3.80 14.14 3.72
C HIS A 35 5.00 15.11 3.78
N PRO A 36 4.88 16.25 4.50
CA PRO A 36 5.98 17.22 4.66
C PRO A 36 7.28 16.57 5.11
N GLY A 37 8.38 16.96 4.48
CA GLY A 37 9.72 16.42 4.75
C GLY A 37 10.00 15.04 4.13
N GLN A 38 8.97 14.22 3.84
CA GLN A 38 9.12 13.00 3.03
C GLN A 38 9.00 13.30 1.53
N GLY A 39 8.18 14.27 1.13
CA GLY A 39 8.05 14.70 -0.27
C GLY A 39 7.13 13.83 -1.12
N THR A 40 6.11 13.21 -0.50
CA THR A 40 5.06 12.50 -1.21
C THR A 40 3.68 13.05 -0.86
N ALA A 41 2.73 12.87 -1.76
CA ALA A 41 1.32 13.15 -1.53
C ALA A 41 0.45 12.02 -2.08
N ASN A 42 -0.80 11.93 -1.62
CA ASN A 42 -1.67 10.82 -1.98
C ASN A 42 -3.14 11.20 -2.22
N ARG A 43 -3.85 10.25 -2.83
CA ARG A 43 -5.31 10.11 -2.79
C ARG A 43 -5.65 8.75 -2.20
N ARG A 44 -6.70 8.65 -1.40
CA ARG A 44 -6.96 7.44 -0.58
C ARG A 44 -8.41 7.00 -0.67
N PHE A 45 -8.61 5.69 -0.69
CA PHE A 45 -9.92 5.04 -0.62
C PHE A 45 -9.91 4.08 0.57
N PHE A 46 -10.89 4.21 1.46
CA PHE A 46 -10.95 3.45 2.70
C PHE A 46 -12.08 2.44 2.64
N PHE A 47 -11.73 1.20 2.94
CA PHE A 47 -12.62 0.05 3.09
C PHE A 47 -12.74 -0.27 4.58
N ASP A 48 -13.70 -1.11 4.98
CA ASP A 48 -13.94 -1.44 6.39
C ASP A 48 -12.65 -1.93 7.07
N ASN A 49 -11.84 -2.72 6.36
CA ASN A 49 -10.65 -3.37 6.91
C ASN A 49 -9.30 -2.78 6.46
N ALA A 50 -9.24 -1.98 5.40
CA ALA A 50 -7.98 -1.57 4.79
C ALA A 50 -8.12 -0.32 3.92
N MET A 51 -7.02 0.15 3.36
CA MET A 51 -7.00 1.32 2.49
C MET A 51 -6.20 1.07 1.20
N LEU A 52 -6.68 1.66 0.10
CA LEU A 52 -5.92 1.84 -1.13
C LEU A 52 -5.38 3.28 -1.19
N GLU A 53 -4.07 3.43 -1.33
CA GLU A 53 -3.37 4.71 -1.45
C GLU A 53 -2.76 4.87 -2.85
N LEU A 54 -3.11 5.95 -3.54
CA LEU A 54 -2.44 6.36 -4.78
C LEU A 54 -1.41 7.41 -4.42
N LEU A 55 -0.12 7.07 -4.52
CA LEU A 55 1.00 7.84 -3.99
C LEU A 55 1.83 8.43 -5.13
N TRP A 56 2.24 9.69 -5.02
CA TRP A 56 3.24 10.27 -5.92
C TRP A 56 4.25 11.11 -5.14
N VAL A 57 5.43 11.34 -5.74
CA VAL A 57 6.41 12.29 -5.23
C VAL A 57 5.99 13.70 -5.65
N ASP A 58 5.73 14.58 -4.69
CA ASP A 58 5.38 15.99 -4.92
C ASP A 58 6.56 16.95 -4.69
N ASN A 59 7.61 16.47 -4.00
CA ASN A 59 8.84 17.19 -3.75
C ASN A 59 10.05 16.25 -3.82
N GLU A 60 10.73 16.25 -4.98
CA GLU A 60 11.86 15.37 -5.27
C GLU A 60 13.03 15.58 -4.30
N ALA A 61 13.34 16.84 -3.95
CA ALA A 61 14.45 17.17 -3.07
C ALA A 61 14.23 16.62 -1.65
N ALA A 62 12.99 16.61 -1.17
CA ALA A 62 12.63 15.98 0.09
C ALA A 62 12.68 14.45 -0.01
N ALA A 63 12.12 13.86 -1.07
CA ALA A 63 12.08 12.42 -1.27
C ALA A 63 13.46 11.78 -1.46
N TYR A 64 14.43 12.52 -1.99
CA TYR A 64 15.82 12.10 -2.14
C TYR A 64 16.74 12.54 -0.98
N SER A 65 16.19 13.20 0.04
CA SER A 65 17.00 13.70 1.17
C SER A 65 17.58 12.55 2.02
N PRO A 66 18.73 12.74 2.71
CA PRO A 66 19.37 11.66 3.48
C PRO A 66 18.47 10.92 4.48
N PRO A 67 17.54 11.58 5.21
CA PRO A 67 16.61 10.89 6.12
C PRO A 67 15.61 9.96 5.42
N ILE A 68 15.33 10.22 4.14
CA ILE A 68 14.26 9.54 3.37
C ILE A 68 14.85 8.54 2.38
N ALA A 69 16.09 8.75 1.91
CA ALA A 69 16.70 7.99 0.82
C ALA A 69 16.66 6.46 1.01
N ARG A 70 16.78 5.97 2.25
CA ARG A 70 16.73 4.51 2.53
C ARG A 70 15.34 3.88 2.27
N THR A 71 14.27 4.67 2.27
CA THR A 71 12.92 4.20 1.89
C THR A 71 12.82 3.86 0.41
N ARG A 72 13.71 4.43 -0.42
CA ARG A 72 13.69 4.34 -1.89
C ARG A 72 12.38 4.79 -2.53
N LEU A 73 11.58 5.63 -1.86
CA LEU A 73 10.32 6.15 -2.40
C LEU A 73 10.55 6.94 -3.70
N TRP A 74 11.63 7.72 -3.77
CA TRP A 74 12.01 8.45 -4.98
C TRP A 74 12.32 7.51 -6.14
N GLU A 75 13.27 6.57 -5.95
CA GLU A 75 13.70 5.68 -7.02
C GLU A 75 12.58 4.75 -7.48
N ARG A 76 11.72 4.30 -6.56
CA ARG A 76 10.53 3.51 -6.84
C ARG A 76 9.53 4.28 -7.68
N TRP A 77 9.22 5.51 -7.28
CA TRP A 77 8.31 6.35 -8.03
C TRP A 77 8.87 6.68 -9.41
N LEU A 78 10.12 7.13 -9.51
CA LEU A 78 10.77 7.50 -10.77
C LEU A 78 10.83 6.33 -11.76
N ASN A 79 11.15 5.13 -11.29
CA ASN A 79 11.33 3.94 -12.14
C ASN A 79 10.12 3.01 -12.19
N ARG A 80 8.93 3.48 -11.75
CA ARG A 80 7.68 2.68 -11.69
C ARG A 80 7.26 2.08 -13.03
N THR A 81 7.62 2.74 -14.14
CA THR A 81 7.39 2.26 -15.52
C THR A 81 8.66 1.73 -16.18
N ASN A 82 9.75 1.58 -15.42
CA ASN A 82 11.09 1.20 -15.89
C ASN A 82 11.74 0.17 -14.95
N GLY A 83 10.98 -0.86 -14.56
CA GLY A 83 11.49 -2.05 -13.86
C GLY A 83 11.40 -2.04 -12.33
N ALA A 84 11.14 -0.89 -11.69
CA ALA A 84 10.89 -0.87 -10.25
C ALA A 84 9.43 -1.27 -9.93
N CYS A 85 9.25 -2.09 -8.91
CA CYS A 85 7.95 -2.47 -8.38
C CYS A 85 7.25 -1.23 -7.81
N PRO A 86 6.08 -0.82 -8.32
CA PRO A 86 5.45 0.46 -7.97
C PRO A 86 4.67 0.41 -6.65
N PHE A 87 4.79 -0.67 -5.87
CA PHE A 87 3.93 -0.94 -4.73
C PHE A 87 4.65 -0.73 -3.40
N GLY A 88 3.86 -0.48 -2.37
CA GLY A 88 4.25 -0.79 -1.01
C GLY A 88 3.08 -1.30 -0.20
N ILE A 89 3.41 -2.17 0.74
CA ILE A 89 2.44 -2.92 1.52
C ILE A 89 2.69 -2.63 2.99
N CYS A 90 1.63 -2.15 3.64
CA CYS A 90 1.62 -1.90 5.05
C CYS A 90 0.92 -3.02 5.82
N LEU A 91 1.52 -3.41 6.94
CA LEU A 91 0.89 -4.22 7.97
C LEU A 91 0.58 -3.40 9.21
N ARG A 92 -0.45 -3.82 9.95
CA ARG A 92 -0.74 -3.36 11.31
C ARG A 92 -0.80 -4.56 12.27
N PRO A 93 -0.54 -4.36 13.58
CA PRO A 93 -0.70 -5.42 14.58
C PRO A 93 -2.17 -5.80 14.76
N VAL A 94 -2.40 -7.07 15.08
CA VAL A 94 -3.70 -7.53 15.61
C VAL A 94 -3.78 -7.13 17.09
N PRO A 95 -4.92 -6.60 17.59
CA PRO A 95 -5.03 -6.06 18.96
C PRO A 95 -4.62 -7.00 20.10
N SER A 96 -4.63 -8.31 19.88
CA SER A 96 -4.31 -9.31 20.90
C SER A 96 -2.82 -9.54 21.12
N GLU A 97 -1.94 -9.09 20.21
CA GLU A 97 -0.51 -9.40 20.23
C GLU A 97 0.36 -8.20 19.78
N GLU A 98 0.28 -7.10 20.54
CA GLU A 98 1.10 -5.90 20.32
C GLU A 98 2.61 -6.20 20.38
N GLY A 99 3.37 -5.68 19.40
CA GLY A 99 4.82 -5.49 19.52
C GLY A 99 5.73 -6.39 18.68
N SER A 100 5.21 -7.38 17.93
CA SER A 100 6.05 -8.17 17.01
C SER A 100 6.02 -7.57 15.58
N VAL A 101 7.21 -7.40 14.99
CA VAL A 101 7.37 -7.01 13.59
C VAL A 101 7.44 -8.27 12.73
N ALA A 102 6.67 -8.31 11.65
CA ALA A 102 6.52 -9.48 10.79
C ALA A 102 7.81 -9.89 10.07
N PHE A 103 8.73 -8.96 9.82
CA PHE A 103 9.93 -9.18 9.02
C PHE A 103 11.12 -8.36 9.52
N SER A 104 12.32 -8.72 9.06
CA SER A 104 13.54 -7.93 9.31
C SER A 104 13.32 -6.50 8.82
N SER A 105 13.60 -5.52 9.69
CA SER A 105 13.24 -4.13 9.44
C SER A 105 14.22 -3.16 10.10
N TRP A 106 14.13 -1.90 9.69
CA TRP A 106 14.81 -0.77 10.31
C TRP A 106 13.78 0.29 10.72
N ALA A 107 14.09 1.04 11.78
CA ALA A 107 13.23 2.10 12.29
C ALA A 107 13.33 3.34 11.38
N TYR A 108 12.28 3.59 10.61
CA TYR A 108 12.10 4.83 9.87
C TYR A 108 11.35 5.84 10.74
N HIS A 109 11.90 7.04 10.91
CA HIS A 109 11.25 8.14 11.63
C HIS A 109 10.82 9.20 10.61
N PRO A 110 9.57 9.17 10.12
CA PRO A 110 9.11 10.10 9.09
C PRO A 110 9.01 11.51 9.68
N PRO A 111 9.47 12.56 8.96
CA PRO A 111 9.46 13.93 9.48
C PRO A 111 8.06 14.50 9.83
N TYR A 112 6.99 13.91 9.27
CA TYR A 112 5.61 14.31 9.53
C TYR A 112 4.98 13.60 10.75
N LEU A 113 5.71 12.69 11.41
CA LEU A 113 5.27 12.03 12.64
C LEU A 113 6.06 12.56 13.86
N PRO A 114 5.54 12.38 15.09
CA PRO A 114 6.32 12.63 16.29
C PRO A 114 7.62 11.82 16.29
N THR A 115 8.71 12.39 16.80
CA THR A 115 10.04 11.74 16.80
C THR A 115 10.11 10.43 17.57
N THR A 116 9.17 10.21 18.50
CA THR A 116 9.04 8.98 19.28
C THR A 116 8.35 7.84 18.51
N VAL A 117 7.77 8.14 17.35
CA VAL A 117 7.09 7.17 16.51
C VAL A 117 8.03 6.73 15.40
N ALA A 118 8.10 5.42 15.18
CA ALA A 118 8.81 4.82 14.08
C ALA A 118 7.86 3.93 13.26
N ILE A 119 8.13 3.86 11.96
CA ILE A 119 7.58 2.85 11.05
C ILE A 119 8.67 1.78 10.89
N ALA A 120 8.32 0.51 11.07
CA ALA A 120 9.24 -0.59 10.79
C ALA A 120 9.25 -0.84 9.29
N VAL A 121 10.26 -0.34 8.58
CA VAL A 121 10.42 -0.53 7.13
C VAL A 121 11.27 -1.77 6.90
N GLY A 122 10.80 -2.68 6.05
CA GLY A 122 11.50 -3.92 5.72
C GLY A 122 12.92 -3.66 5.21
N THR A 123 13.87 -4.52 5.56
CA THR A 123 15.23 -4.41 5.02
C THR A 123 15.29 -4.68 3.51
N ASN A 124 14.23 -5.26 2.93
CA ASN A 124 14.02 -5.35 1.49
C ASN A 124 13.72 -4.00 0.80
N SER A 125 13.60 -2.87 1.51
CA SER A 125 13.28 -1.57 0.91
C SER A 125 14.29 -1.13 -0.16
N GLU A 126 15.52 -1.63 -0.11
CA GLU A 126 16.54 -1.40 -1.15
C GLU A 126 16.38 -2.29 -2.39
N ASN A 127 15.60 -3.36 -2.29
CA ASN A 127 15.22 -4.17 -3.43
C ASN A 127 14.05 -3.52 -4.20
N LEU A 128 14.39 -2.81 -5.28
CA LEU A 128 13.39 -2.15 -6.11
C LEU A 128 12.55 -3.11 -6.95
N THR A 129 12.89 -4.41 -7.03
CA THR A 129 12.05 -5.39 -7.76
C THR A 129 10.90 -5.94 -6.92
N GLU A 130 10.81 -5.53 -5.65
CA GLU A 130 9.80 -5.96 -4.69
C GLU A 130 9.02 -4.77 -4.15
N PRO A 131 7.79 -4.96 -3.65
CA PRO A 131 7.09 -3.92 -2.92
C PRO A 131 7.90 -3.43 -1.72
N MET A 132 7.78 -2.14 -1.41
CA MET A 132 8.26 -1.63 -0.11
C MET A 132 7.39 -2.22 0.99
N LEU A 133 7.97 -3.03 1.88
CA LEU A 133 7.26 -3.56 3.03
C LEU A 133 7.43 -2.65 4.23
N PHE A 134 6.35 -2.40 4.96
CA PHE A 134 6.42 -1.62 6.19
C PHE A 134 5.31 -1.99 7.16
N GLN A 135 5.55 -1.77 8.44
CA GLN A 135 4.60 -2.06 9.50
C GLN A 135 4.48 -0.87 10.43
N ILE A 136 3.25 -0.48 10.74
CA ILE A 136 2.93 0.60 11.67
C ILE A 136 2.41 0.00 12.99
N SER A 137 2.88 0.52 14.13
CA SER A 137 2.43 0.07 15.46
C SER A 137 1.14 0.75 15.91
N PHE A 138 0.71 1.80 15.21
CA PHE A 138 -0.44 2.65 15.53
C PHE A 138 -1.59 2.50 14.54
N GLY A 139 -1.53 1.48 13.67
CA GLY A 139 -2.58 1.18 12.71
C GLY A 139 -3.83 0.65 13.39
N GLN A 140 -4.98 0.94 12.79
CA GLN A 140 -6.28 0.43 13.21
C GLN A 140 -7.13 0.24 11.94
N ARG A 141 -8.01 -0.76 11.96
CA ARG A 141 -9.03 -0.92 10.91
C ARG A 141 -9.83 0.38 10.72
N PRO A 142 -10.09 0.81 9.48
CA PRO A 142 -10.84 2.04 9.23
C PRO A 142 -12.26 2.05 9.82
N ASP A 143 -12.95 0.91 9.88
CA ASP A 143 -14.26 0.75 10.53
C ASP A 143 -14.25 0.98 12.05
N GLY A 144 -13.07 0.91 12.68
CA GLY A 144 -12.87 1.17 14.09
C GLY A 144 -12.50 2.61 14.43
N TYR A 145 -12.26 3.47 13.43
CA TYR A 145 -11.83 4.85 13.68
C TYR A 145 -12.85 5.63 14.51
N ILE A 146 -12.35 6.41 15.48
CA ILE A 146 -13.18 7.36 16.23
C ILE A 146 -13.78 8.41 15.28
N ALA A 147 -14.91 8.99 15.67
CA ALA A 147 -15.68 9.92 14.84
C ALA A 147 -14.86 11.07 14.24
N GLN A 148 -13.87 11.61 14.97
CA GLN A 148 -13.01 12.70 14.47
C GLN A 148 -12.07 12.29 13.33
N LYS A 149 -11.79 10.99 13.19
CA LYS A 149 -10.92 10.41 12.15
C LYS A 149 -11.70 9.59 11.12
N ALA A 150 -13.03 9.56 11.22
CA ALA A 150 -13.88 8.75 10.36
C ALA A 150 -13.60 9.03 8.88
N GLN A 151 -13.55 7.96 8.10
CA GLN A 151 -13.36 8.00 6.65
C GLN A 151 -14.65 7.51 5.97
N PRO A 152 -14.90 7.87 4.70
CA PRO A 152 -16.01 7.31 3.95
C PRO A 152 -15.73 5.85 3.62
N LEU A 153 -16.52 4.96 4.24
CA LEU A 153 -16.46 3.50 4.01
C LEU A 153 -17.61 2.99 3.12
N ASN A 154 -18.67 3.79 2.99
CA ASN A 154 -19.83 3.44 2.17
C ASN A 154 -19.58 3.84 0.71
N HIS A 155 -19.24 2.86 -0.11
CA HIS A 155 -19.07 3.03 -1.55
C HIS A 155 -20.36 2.69 -2.32
N PRO A 156 -20.86 3.56 -3.22
CA PRO A 156 -21.96 3.22 -4.13
C PRO A 156 -21.79 1.91 -4.91
N LEU A 157 -20.55 1.49 -5.18
CA LEU A 157 -20.24 0.18 -5.78
C LEU A 157 -20.69 -1.01 -4.91
N GLY A 158 -20.94 -0.77 -3.61
CA GLY A 158 -21.40 -1.75 -2.65
C GLY A 158 -20.34 -2.80 -2.35
N ILE A 159 -19.06 -2.38 -2.29
CA ILE A 159 -17.94 -3.18 -1.81
C ILE A 159 -17.48 -2.67 -0.45
N ARG A 160 -17.04 -3.57 0.45
CA ARG A 160 -16.77 -3.22 1.85
C ARG A 160 -15.39 -3.60 2.34
N GLU A 161 -14.95 -4.84 2.14
CA GLU A 161 -13.67 -5.34 2.64
C GLU A 161 -12.78 -5.84 1.52
N ILE A 162 -11.49 -5.56 1.61
CA ILE A 162 -10.48 -6.24 0.79
C ILE A 162 -10.28 -7.64 1.38
N THR A 163 -10.73 -8.66 0.67
CA THR A 163 -10.64 -10.07 1.09
C THR A 163 -9.51 -10.84 0.42
N ARG A 164 -8.96 -10.33 -0.69
CA ARG A 164 -7.83 -10.91 -1.40
C ARG A 164 -6.87 -9.81 -1.87
N VAL A 165 -5.58 -10.03 -1.67
CA VAL A 165 -4.51 -9.20 -2.23
C VAL A 165 -3.56 -10.15 -2.94
N GLU A 166 -3.46 -10.04 -4.27
CA GLU A 166 -2.55 -10.85 -5.06
C GLU A 166 -1.53 -9.96 -5.77
N LEU A 167 -0.25 -10.24 -5.53
CA LEU A 167 0.88 -9.63 -6.22
C LEU A 167 1.30 -10.48 -7.41
N VAL A 168 1.22 -9.91 -8.61
CA VAL A 168 1.85 -10.44 -9.81
C VAL A 168 3.20 -9.76 -10.00
N THR A 169 4.25 -10.53 -10.21
CA THR A 169 5.61 -10.00 -10.40
C THR A 169 6.45 -10.82 -11.38
N PRO A 170 7.32 -10.18 -12.17
CA PRO A 170 8.33 -10.87 -12.99
C PRO A 170 9.48 -11.51 -12.21
N TYR A 171 9.52 -11.33 -10.88
CA TYR A 171 10.59 -11.82 -10.01
C TYR A 171 10.10 -12.79 -8.93
N ALA A 172 9.02 -13.54 -9.21
CA ALA A 172 8.39 -14.43 -8.23
C ALA A 172 9.30 -15.58 -7.75
N ASP A 173 10.37 -15.88 -8.48
CA ASP A 173 11.36 -16.93 -8.18
C ASP A 173 12.53 -16.46 -7.29
N ARG A 174 12.60 -15.15 -6.99
CA ARG A 174 13.75 -14.53 -6.31
C ARG A 174 13.30 -13.56 -5.22
N LEU A 175 12.51 -14.06 -4.28
CA LEU A 175 12.00 -13.27 -3.16
C LEU A 175 13.07 -13.03 -2.09
N SER A 176 13.06 -11.84 -1.52
CA SER A 176 13.71 -11.53 -0.26
C SER A 176 13.09 -12.33 0.88
N PRO A 177 13.84 -12.58 1.98
CA PRO A 177 13.28 -13.21 3.18
C PRO A 177 12.05 -12.48 3.73
N GLU A 178 12.01 -11.14 3.62
CA GLU A 178 10.90 -10.31 4.11
C GLU A 178 9.62 -10.52 3.29
N LEU A 179 9.72 -10.52 1.96
CA LEU A 179 8.57 -10.78 1.10
C LEU A 179 8.12 -12.24 1.19
N GLN A 180 9.07 -13.18 1.27
CA GLN A 180 8.75 -14.59 1.51
C GLN A 180 7.96 -14.76 2.82
N THR A 181 8.42 -14.13 3.90
CA THR A 181 7.74 -14.18 5.20
C THR A 181 6.31 -13.66 5.09
N LEU A 182 6.08 -12.58 4.32
CA LEU A 182 4.74 -12.05 4.09
C LEU A 182 3.85 -12.99 3.27
N VAL A 183 4.37 -13.64 2.22
CA VAL A 183 3.60 -14.61 1.43
C VAL A 183 3.20 -15.83 2.28
N GLU A 184 4.06 -16.29 3.18
CA GLU A 184 3.79 -17.41 4.11
C GLU A 184 2.69 -17.11 5.16
N THR A 185 2.16 -15.88 5.19
CA THR A 185 1.07 -15.50 6.11
C THR A 185 -0.34 -15.67 5.58
N ASP A 186 -0.47 -16.04 4.30
CA ASP A 186 -1.73 -16.00 3.56
C ASP A 186 -2.42 -14.61 3.56
N ARG A 187 -1.69 -13.53 3.89
CA ARG A 187 -2.20 -12.16 3.76
C ARG A 187 -2.10 -11.63 2.33
N ILE A 188 -1.14 -12.16 1.57
CA ILE A 188 -0.86 -11.76 0.19
C ILE A 188 -0.51 -13.00 -0.59
N GLU A 189 -1.20 -13.18 -1.70
CA GLU A 189 -0.91 -14.21 -2.67
C GLU A 189 0.17 -13.70 -3.64
N LEU A 190 1.00 -14.61 -4.13
CA LEU A 190 2.04 -14.29 -5.09
C LEU A 190 1.85 -15.12 -6.34
N ARG A 191 1.86 -14.44 -7.50
CA ARG A 191 1.80 -15.06 -8.80
C ARG A 191 2.94 -14.57 -9.69
N SER A 192 3.53 -15.49 -10.45
CA SER A 192 4.49 -15.14 -11.49
C SER A 192 3.77 -14.53 -12.69
N GLY A 193 4.34 -13.46 -13.26
CA GLY A 193 3.85 -12.82 -14.48
C GLY A 193 4.97 -12.08 -15.20
N THR A 194 4.65 -11.32 -16.24
CA THR A 194 5.66 -10.55 -17.01
C THR A 194 5.74 -9.09 -16.58
N GLU A 195 4.77 -8.63 -15.79
CA GLU A 195 4.63 -7.23 -15.34
C GLU A 195 4.22 -7.20 -13.87
N TYR A 196 4.40 -6.05 -13.23
CA TYR A 196 3.87 -5.81 -11.89
C TYR A 196 2.37 -5.51 -11.97
N ILE A 197 1.56 -6.29 -11.27
CA ILE A 197 0.11 -6.07 -11.15
C ILE A 197 -0.28 -6.39 -9.71
N ILE A 198 -1.19 -5.61 -9.13
CA ILE A 198 -1.94 -6.03 -7.94
C ILE A 198 -3.37 -6.35 -8.34
N GLU A 199 -3.87 -7.49 -7.88
CA GLU A 199 -5.31 -7.76 -7.86
C GLU A 199 -5.86 -7.59 -6.45
N LEU A 200 -6.93 -6.80 -6.32
CA LEU A 200 -7.70 -6.68 -5.09
C LEU A 200 -9.06 -7.35 -5.26
N GLY A 201 -9.32 -8.38 -4.48
CA GLY A 201 -10.63 -9.01 -4.36
C GLY A 201 -11.40 -8.41 -3.19
N PHE A 202 -12.68 -8.10 -3.39
CA PHE A 202 -13.55 -7.54 -2.36
C PHE A 202 -14.70 -8.48 -2.02
N ASP A 203 -15.06 -8.53 -0.75
CA ASP A 203 -16.24 -9.25 -0.23
C ASP A 203 -16.36 -10.71 -0.74
N GLY A 204 -15.22 -11.39 -0.90
CA GLY A 204 -15.16 -12.75 -1.43
C GLY A 204 -15.48 -12.88 -2.92
N GLU A 205 -15.46 -11.78 -3.66
CA GLU A 205 -15.70 -11.70 -5.12
C GLU A 205 -17.08 -12.24 -5.53
N GLY A 206 -18.06 -12.13 -4.62
CA GLY A 206 -19.36 -12.78 -4.73
C GLY A 206 -20.26 -12.26 -5.86
N LYS A 207 -20.00 -11.06 -6.41
CA LYS A 207 -20.74 -10.54 -7.58
C LYS A 207 -20.12 -10.98 -8.91
N GLY A 208 -18.91 -11.54 -8.90
CA GLY A 208 -18.19 -12.00 -10.09
C GLY A 208 -17.90 -10.88 -11.12
N GLN A 209 -17.82 -9.64 -10.67
CA GLN A 209 -17.50 -8.47 -11.49
C GLN A 209 -16.02 -8.12 -11.38
N GLN A 210 -15.50 -7.48 -12.42
CA GLN A 210 -14.10 -7.08 -12.48
C GLN A 210 -13.94 -5.74 -13.19
N LEU A 211 -13.00 -4.93 -12.71
CA LEU A 211 -12.46 -3.78 -13.43
C LEU A 211 -10.96 -3.95 -13.62
N ASP A 212 -10.53 -3.96 -14.88
CA ASP A 212 -9.12 -3.94 -15.27
C ASP A 212 -8.67 -2.49 -15.52
N LEU A 213 -7.70 -2.02 -14.74
CA LEU A 213 -7.13 -0.67 -14.86
C LEU A 213 -5.73 -0.68 -15.48
N ARG A 214 -5.20 -1.82 -15.92
CA ARG A 214 -3.78 -2.00 -16.30
C ARG A 214 -3.25 -1.03 -17.37
N SER A 215 -4.12 -0.45 -18.19
CA SER A 215 -3.73 0.59 -19.16
C SER A 215 -3.31 1.92 -18.52
N GLU A 216 -3.68 2.17 -17.26
CA GLU A 216 -3.51 3.45 -16.55
C GLU A 216 -2.86 3.26 -15.16
N LEU A 217 -3.12 2.12 -14.51
CA LEU A 217 -2.62 1.76 -13.18
C LEU A 217 -2.48 0.24 -13.11
N PRO A 218 -1.38 -0.34 -12.57
CA PRO A 218 -1.18 -1.78 -12.49
C PRO A 218 -2.07 -2.45 -11.42
N LEU A 219 -3.38 -2.35 -11.61
CA LEU A 219 -4.42 -2.71 -10.65
C LEU A 219 -5.58 -3.39 -11.37
N ILE A 220 -6.07 -4.46 -10.76
CA ILE A 220 -7.32 -5.13 -11.10
C ILE A 220 -8.17 -5.17 -9.83
N LEU A 221 -9.45 -4.84 -9.95
CA LEU A 221 -10.41 -4.95 -8.85
C LEU A 221 -11.44 -6.03 -9.21
N SER A 222 -11.72 -6.93 -8.28
CA SER A 222 -12.71 -8.01 -8.43
C SER A 222 -13.67 -8.02 -7.24
N TRP A 223 -14.98 -8.14 -7.46
CA TRP A 223 -15.99 -8.11 -6.38
C TRP A 223 -17.28 -8.84 -6.74
#